data_AF-A0A227J1M0-F1
#
_entry.id   AF-A0A227J1M0-F1
#
_cell.length_a   1.000
_cell.length_b   1.000
_cell.length_c   1.000
_cell.angle_alpha   90.00
_cell.angle_beta   90.00
_cell.angle_gamma   90.00
#
_symmetry.space_group_name_H-M   'P 1'
#
loop_
_entity.id
_entity.type
_entity.pdbx_description
1 polymer ?
#
loop_
_entity_poly.entity_id
_entity_poly.type
_entity_poly.pdbx_seq_one_letter_code
_entity_poly.pdbx_strand_id
1 'polypeptide(L)'
;PVIVNHLGLVARAGGERVDVKTLELDMPEVEGKLSTQVTLSADYPIKAQLDALVKQADAKGQKLSLSASGSVGDLSLNATLSELVQAEIKGDIQPLKTQ
;
A
#
# COMPACT_ATOMS: atom_id res chain seq x y z
N PRO A 1 -15.85 8.41 -15.73
CA PRO A 1 -15.22 7.11 -16.05
C PRO A 1 -13.83 7.09 -15.39
N VAL A 2 -13.39 5.95 -14.85
CA VAL A 2 -12.03 5.84 -14.29
C VAL A 2 -11.06 5.67 -15.47
N ILE A 3 -10.06 6.55 -15.57
CA ILE A 3 -9.06 6.52 -16.63
C ILE A 3 -7.74 6.04 -16.04
N VAL A 4 -7.15 5.02 -16.65
CA VAL A 4 -5.85 4.47 -16.26
C VAL A 4 -4.89 4.62 -17.44
N ASN A 5 -3.79 5.33 -17.23
CA ASN A 5 -2.75 5.53 -18.23
C ASN A 5 -1.81 4.32 -18.27
N HIS A 6 -1.44 3.80 -17.10
CA HIS A 6 -0.60 2.61 -16.96
C HIS A 6 -1.00 1.76 -15.75
N LEU A 7 -1.02 0.44 -15.95
CA LEU A 7 -1.14 -0.56 -14.90
C LEU A 7 -0.11 -1.66 -15.16
N GLY A 8 0.89 -1.76 -14.28
CA GLY A 8 1.91 -2.80 -14.29
C GLY A 8 1.77 -3.70 -13.08
N LEU A 9 1.88 -5.03 -13.25
CA LEU A 9 1.87 -5.99 -12.15
C LEU A 9 2.89 -7.09 -12.39
N VAL A 10 3.77 -7.29 -11.41
CA VAL A 10 4.67 -8.44 -11.34
C VAL A 10 4.46 -9.13 -10.00
N ALA A 11 3.78 -10.27 -10.04
CA ALA A 11 3.50 -11.07 -8.87
C ALA A 11 3.86 -12.54 -9.08
N ARG A 12 4.19 -13.22 -7.99
CA ARG A 12 4.41 -14.67 -7.93
C ARG A 12 3.60 -15.22 -6.77
N ALA A 13 2.83 -16.26 -7.04
CA ALA A 13 2.14 -17.03 -6.02
C ALA A 13 2.57 -18.49 -6.12
N GLY A 14 2.91 -19.10 -5.00
CA GLY A 14 3.32 -20.50 -4.95
C GLY A 14 3.40 -21.01 -3.51
N GLY A 15 2.82 -22.20 -3.28
CA GLY A 15 2.65 -22.74 -1.94
C GLY A 15 1.91 -21.76 -1.04
N GLU A 16 2.53 -21.43 0.09
CA GLU A 16 1.99 -20.49 1.07
C GLU A 16 2.55 -19.07 0.90
N ARG A 17 3.11 -18.70 -0.26
CA ARG A 17 3.74 -17.39 -0.44
C ARG A 17 3.19 -16.65 -1.64
N VAL A 18 2.84 -15.40 -1.42
CA VAL A 18 2.47 -14.43 -2.46
C VAL A 18 3.45 -13.25 -2.37
N ASP A 19 4.14 -12.99 -3.47
CA ASP A 19 5.12 -11.92 -3.59
C ASP A 19 4.73 -11.02 -4.76
N VAL A 20 4.26 -9.82 -4.44
CA VAL A 20 4.04 -8.73 -5.40
C VAL A 20 5.31 -7.88 -5.40
N LYS A 21 6.16 -8.12 -6.39
CA LYS A 21 7.42 -7.37 -6.55
C LYS A 21 7.15 -5.91 -6.83
N THR A 22 6.18 -5.66 -7.71
CA THR A 22 5.73 -4.31 -8.04
C THR A 22 4.32 -4.36 -8.61
N LEU A 23 3.48 -3.45 -8.13
CA LEU A 23 2.28 -3.00 -8.79
C LEU A 23 2.46 -1.51 -9.02
N GLU A 24 2.32 -1.07 -10.26
CA GLU A 24 2.47 0.32 -10.67
C GLU A 24 1.14 0.78 -11.26
N LEU A 25 0.65 1.93 -10.79
CA LEU A 25 -0.60 2.52 -11.23
C LEU A 25 -0.36 3.98 -11.58
N ASP A 26 -0.67 4.37 -12.80
CA ASP A 26 -0.64 5.76 -13.27
C ASP A 26 -2.02 6.16 -13.79
N MET A 27 -2.56 7.23 -13.22
CA MET A 27 -3.84 7.84 -13.54
C MET A 27 -3.67 9.36 -13.65
N PRO A 28 -4.60 10.08 -14.32
CA PRO A 28 -4.57 11.54 -14.34
C PRO A 28 -4.55 12.18 -12.95
N GLU A 29 -5.20 11.55 -11.96
CA GLU A 29 -5.38 12.06 -10.60
C GLU A 29 -4.30 11.58 -9.62
N VAL A 30 -3.64 10.45 -9.88
CA VAL A 30 -2.70 9.82 -8.94
C VAL A 30 -1.70 8.91 -9.65
N GLU A 31 -0.50 8.80 -9.09
CA GLU A 31 0.48 7.77 -9.41
C GLU A 31 0.85 7.01 -8.14
N GLY A 32 1.01 5.70 -8.23
CA GLY A 32 1.33 4.86 -7.08
C GLY A 32 2.13 3.63 -7.44
N LYS A 33 2.97 3.21 -6.51
CA LYS A 33 3.73 1.96 -6.56
C LYS A 33 3.56 1.18 -5.27
N LEU A 34 3.18 -0.07 -5.39
CA LEU A 34 2.97 -1.00 -4.28
C LEU A 34 3.92 -2.19 -4.41
N SER A 35 4.55 -2.56 -3.31
CA SER A 35 5.26 -3.84 -3.16
C SER A 35 4.75 -4.55 -1.92
N THR A 36 4.48 -5.85 -2.04
CA THR A 36 3.85 -6.61 -0.97
C THR A 36 4.36 -8.03 -0.93
N GLN A 37 4.51 -8.55 0.27
CA GLN A 37 4.80 -9.94 0.53
C GLN A 37 3.84 -10.47 1.58
N VAL A 38 3.19 -11.59 1.26
CA VAL A 38 2.24 -12.27 2.13
C VAL A 38 2.66 -13.72 2.25
N THR A 39 2.69 -14.21 3.48
CA THR A 39 2.77 -15.65 3.76
C THR A 39 1.38 -16.11 4.20
N LEU A 40 0.83 -17.15 3.57
CA LEU A 40 -0.53 -17.68 3.75
C LEU A 40 -0.58 -18.82 4.78
N SER A 41 0.36 -18.79 5.72
CA SER A 41 0.46 -19.74 6.82
C SER A 41 0.86 -19.05 8.11
N ALA A 42 0.87 -19.81 9.20
CA ALA A 42 0.94 -19.26 10.54
C ALA A 42 -0.16 -18.20 10.74
N ASP A 43 0.20 -16.98 11.15
CA ASP A 43 -0.74 -15.89 11.41
C ASP A 43 -0.89 -14.93 10.21
N TYR A 44 -0.64 -15.44 9.01
CA TYR A 44 -0.61 -14.69 7.76
C TYR A 44 0.28 -13.43 7.79
N PRO A 45 1.61 -13.56 7.98
CA PRO A 45 2.51 -12.40 7.97
C PRO A 45 2.40 -11.57 6.68
N ILE A 46 2.26 -10.26 6.84
CA ILE A 46 2.19 -9.28 5.76
C ILE A 46 3.34 -8.28 5.92
N LYS A 47 3.98 -7.96 4.80
CA LYS A 47 4.83 -6.79 4.64
C LYS A 47 4.42 -6.06 3.37
N ALA A 48 3.98 -4.82 3.48
CA ALA A 48 3.59 -4.00 2.34
C ALA A 48 4.20 -2.60 2.41
N GLN A 49 4.52 -2.05 1.25
CA GLN A 49 4.98 -0.67 1.09
C GLN A 49 4.26 -0.07 -0.11
N LEU A 50 3.59 1.06 0.10
CA LEU A 50 2.93 1.87 -0.91
C LEU A 50 3.54 3.26 -0.90
N ASP A 51 3.96 3.74 -2.07
CA ASP A 51 4.31 5.13 -2.28
C ASP A 51 3.39 5.71 -3.36
N ALA A 52 2.84 6.89 -3.11
CA ALA A 52 1.91 7.55 -4.02
C ALA A 52 2.14 9.06 -4.12
N LEU A 53 1.84 9.60 -5.30
CA LEU A 53 1.89 11.02 -5.65
C LEU A 53 0.53 11.44 -6.18
N VAL A 54 -0.09 12.43 -5.54
CA VAL A 54 -1.36 12.99 -6.00
C VAL A 54 -1.09 14.00 -7.12
N LYS A 55 -1.79 13.83 -8.25
CA LYS A 55 -1.71 14.69 -9.44
C LYS A 55 -2.92 15.61 -9.58
N GLN A 56 -4.02 15.30 -8.88
CA GLN A 56 -5.24 16.11 -8.85
C GLN A 56 -4.97 17.53 -8.34
N ALA A 57 -5.60 18.53 -8.96
CA ALA A 57 -5.28 19.95 -8.79
C ALA A 57 -5.19 20.42 -7.32
N ASP A 58 -6.16 20.07 -6.49
CA ASP A 58 -6.28 20.57 -5.11
C ASP A 58 -5.19 20.05 -4.16
N ALA A 59 -4.56 18.93 -4.52
CA ALA A 59 -3.51 18.29 -3.73
C ALA A 59 -2.29 17.91 -4.59
N LYS A 60 -2.09 18.60 -5.72
CA LYS A 60 -1.07 18.26 -6.71
C LYS A 60 0.32 18.38 -6.10
N GLY A 61 1.07 17.28 -6.10
CA GLY A 61 2.39 17.20 -5.49
C GLY A 61 2.39 16.59 -4.09
N GLN A 62 1.23 16.34 -3.48
CA GLN A 62 1.13 15.63 -2.20
C GLN A 62 1.72 14.22 -2.34
N LYS A 63 2.60 13.86 -1.41
CA LYS A 63 3.15 12.51 -1.32
C LYS A 63 2.54 11.76 -0.15
N LEU A 64 2.35 10.47 -0.35
CA LEU A 64 1.96 9.51 0.68
C LEU A 64 2.94 8.34 0.63
N SER A 65 3.53 8.00 1.77
CA SER A 65 4.24 6.74 1.97
C SER A 65 3.53 5.96 3.06
N LEU A 66 3.19 4.70 2.81
CA LEU A 66 2.49 3.81 3.74
C LEU A 66 3.24 2.49 3.83
N SER A 67 3.59 2.11 5.05
CA SER A 67 4.16 0.79 5.36
C SER A 67 3.20 0.01 6.26
N ALA A 68 3.10 -1.29 6.00
CA ALA A 68 2.37 -2.24 6.82
C ALA A 68 3.26 -3.45 7.13
N SER A 69 3.33 -3.85 8.39
CA SER A 69 4.11 -5.01 8.80
C SER A 69 3.51 -5.68 10.02
N GLY A 70 3.48 -7.02 10.02
CA GLY A 70 2.93 -7.79 11.12
C GLY A 70 2.13 -8.98 10.59
N SER A 71 1.10 -9.36 11.33
CA SER A 71 0.19 -10.45 11.00
C SER A 71 -1.21 -9.90 10.75
N VAL A 72 -2.13 -10.67 10.16
CA VAL A 72 -3.53 -10.22 10.04
C VAL A 72 -4.27 -10.13 11.38
N GLY A 73 -3.70 -10.72 12.44
CA GLY A 73 -4.19 -10.60 13.81
C GLY A 73 -3.66 -9.35 14.54
N ASP A 74 -2.49 -8.85 14.11
CA ASP A 74 -1.81 -7.68 14.68
C ASP A 74 -0.93 -7.01 13.61
N LEU A 75 -1.50 -6.04 12.92
CA LEU A 75 -0.87 -5.36 11.79
C LEU A 75 -0.57 -3.90 12.15
N SER A 76 0.71 -3.57 12.24
CA SER A 76 1.14 -2.20 12.43
C SER A 76 1.18 -1.46 11.09
N LEU A 77 0.65 -0.24 11.08
CA LEU A 77 0.63 0.70 9.96
C LEU A 77 1.40 1.96 10.32
N ASN A 78 2.21 2.44 9.39
CA ASN A 78 2.83 3.76 9.47
C ASN A 78 2.63 4.47 8.13
N ALA A 79 1.98 5.63 8.17
CA ALA A 79 1.77 6.49 7.01
C ALA A 79 2.43 7.85 7.23
N THR A 80 3.11 8.35 6.20
CA THR A 80 3.69 9.69 6.17
C THR A 80 3.13 10.45 4.99
N LEU A 81 2.57 11.62 5.27
CA LEU A 81 2.18 12.62 4.28
C LEU A 81 3.27 13.69 4.23
N SER A 82 3.66 14.11 3.02
CA SER A 82 4.68 15.14 2.83
C SER A 82 4.41 16.04 1.63
N GLU A 83 5.22 17.10 1.50
CA GLU A 83 5.08 18.22 0.55
C GLU A 83 4.03 19.25 0.99
N LEU A 84 2.75 19.07 0.65
CA LEU A 84 1.70 20.06 0.94
C LEU A 84 1.22 19.93 2.39
N VAL A 85 0.79 18.73 2.76
CA VAL A 85 0.38 18.36 4.11
C VAL A 85 1.48 17.48 4.70
N GLN A 86 1.91 17.83 5.91
CA GLN A 86 2.86 17.06 6.69
C GLN A 86 2.15 16.41 7.87
N ALA A 87 2.15 15.08 7.88
CA ALA A 87 1.56 14.30 8.95
C ALA A 87 2.23 12.93 9.07
N GLU A 88 2.27 12.42 10.29
CA GLU A 88 2.58 11.02 10.58
C GLU A 88 1.37 10.37 11.22
N ILE A 89 0.99 9.22 10.69
CA ILE A 89 -0.13 8.42 11.18
C ILE A 89 0.43 7.06 11.54
N LYS A 90 0.22 6.64 12.79
CA LYS A 90 0.60 5.32 13.28
C LYS A 90 -0.63 4.65 13.84
N GLY A 91 -0.78 3.35 13.60
CA GLY A 91 -1.88 2.60 14.16
C GLY A 91 -1.67 1.11 14.04
N ASP A 92 -2.22 0.39 15.00
CA ASP A 92 -2.27 -1.06 14.99
C ASP A 92 -3.70 -1.48 14.66
N ILE A 93 -3.85 -2.34 13.66
CA ILE A 93 -5.15 -2.83 13.21
C ILE A 93 -5.19 -4.34 13.33
N GLN A 94 -6.38 -4.86 13.65
CA GLN A 94 -6.63 -6.30 13.78
C GLN A 94 -7.70 -6.71 12.76
N PRO A 95 -7.35 -6.80 11.45
CA PRO A 95 -8.31 -7.00 10.36
C PRO A 95 -9.32 -8.13 10.56
N LEU A 96 -8.95 -9.19 11.28
CA LEU A 96 -9.81 -10.35 11.51
C LEU A 96 -10.75 -10.23 12.70
N LYS A 97 -10.62 -9.20 13.55
CA LYS A 97 -11.56 -8.97 14.65
C LYS A 97 -12.78 -8.20 14.13
N THR A 98 -13.92 -8.88 14.03
CA THR A 98 -15.21 -8.22 13.88
C THR A 98 -15.56 -7.53 15.20
N GLN A 99 -15.89 -6.24 15.15
CA GLN A 99 -16.47 -5.51 16.28
C GLN A 99 -17.82 -6.11 16.67
#